data_AF-A0A2T0VWC8-F1
#
_entry.id   AF-A0A2T0VWC8-F1
#
_cell.length_a   1.000
_cell.length_b   1.000
_cell.length_c   1.000
_cell.angle_alpha   90.00
_cell.angle_beta   90.00
_cell.angle_gamma   90.00
#
_symmetry.space_group_name_H-M   'P 1'
#
loop_
_entity.id
_entity.type
_entity.pdbx_description
1 polymer ?
#
loop_
_entity_poly.entity_id
_entity_poly.type
_entity_poly.pdbx_seq_one_letter_code
_entity_poly.pdbx_strand_id
1 'polypeptide(L)'
;MGYFIYSLSFGFIAASVGFFTISFALAFVNTGIRTFIQFAFPINKIGQLTTALGTISSALQLFLVAITSSLSLIYPMRVVLIVVEIIMLIMVVFISIYGKKISVSHPRI
;
A
#
# COMPACT_ATOMS: atom_id res chain seq x y z
N MET A 1 7.74 0.87 -6.59
CA MET A 1 8.57 1.80 -7.40
C MET A 1 9.27 2.82 -6.55
N GLY A 2 8.57 3.65 -5.76
CA GLY A 2 9.25 4.63 -4.91
C GLY A 2 10.13 4.00 -3.80
N TYR A 3 9.69 2.87 -3.21
CA TYR A 3 10.52 2.11 -2.26
C TYR A 3 11.74 1.48 -2.94
N PHE A 4 11.66 1.16 -4.24
CA PHE A 4 12.75 0.54 -5.00
C PHE A 4 13.87 1.53 -5.23
N ILE A 5 13.46 2.74 -5.66
CA ILE A 5 14.35 3.88 -5.82
C ILE A 5 14.99 4.21 -4.47
N TYR A 6 14.20 4.27 -3.39
CA TYR A 6 14.73 4.54 -2.05
C TYR A 6 15.76 3.49 -1.59
N SER A 7 15.49 2.20 -1.78
CA SER A 7 16.37 1.13 -1.27
C SER A 7 17.70 1.04 -2.01
N LEU A 8 17.69 1.28 -3.33
CA LEU A 8 18.88 1.30 -4.19
C LEU A 8 19.69 2.61 -4.10
N SER A 9 19.20 3.61 -3.37
CA SER A 9 19.82 4.93 -3.32
C SER A 9 21.09 4.95 -2.47
N PHE A 10 22.22 5.33 -3.07
CA PHE A 10 23.49 5.55 -2.38
C PHE A 10 23.69 7.02 -1.93
N GLY A 11 22.83 7.93 -2.37
CA GLY A 11 22.91 9.36 -2.06
C GLY A 11 21.56 9.96 -1.65
N PHE A 12 21.63 11.10 -0.96
CA PHE A 12 20.46 11.80 -0.41
C PHE A 12 19.41 12.16 -1.46
N ILE A 13 19.84 12.67 -2.62
CA ILE A 13 18.94 13.13 -3.69
C ILE A 13 18.08 11.96 -4.20
N ALA A 14 18.70 10.81 -4.49
CA ALA A 14 17.99 9.63 -4.97
C ALA A 14 17.01 9.08 -3.92
N ALA A 15 17.42 9.09 -2.64
CA ALA A 15 16.55 8.69 -1.54
C ALA A 15 15.34 9.62 -1.39
N SER A 16 15.55 10.94 -1.53
CA SER A 16 14.49 11.95 -1.47
C SER A 16 13.47 11.78 -2.60
N VAL A 17 13.92 11.51 -3.83
CA VAL A 17 13.03 11.23 -4.97
C VAL A 17 12.19 9.98 -4.72
N GLY A 18 12.82 8.91 -4.20
CA GLY A 18 12.11 7.68 -3.83
C GLY A 18 11.03 7.94 -2.77
N PHE A 19 11.41 8.64 -1.69
CA PHE A 19 10.50 9.02 -0.60
C PHE A 19 9.33 9.87 -1.11
N PHE A 20 9.61 10.92 -1.87
CA PHE A 20 8.59 11.81 -2.43
C PHE A 20 7.59 11.04 -3.31
N THR A 21 8.10 10.13 -4.15
CA THR A 21 7.27 9.30 -5.02
C THR A 21 6.32 8.41 -4.21
N ILE A 22 6.80 7.80 -3.12
CA ILE A 22 5.95 6.97 -2.23
C ILE A 22 4.90 7.84 -1.56
N SER A 23 5.30 8.94 -0.94
CA SER A 23 4.41 9.81 -0.18
C SER A 23 3.31 10.40 -1.07
N PHE A 24 3.66 10.81 -2.28
CA PHE A 24 2.72 11.28 -3.29
C PHE A 24 1.71 10.20 -3.64
N ALA A 25 2.17 9.00 -4.04
CA ALA A 25 1.29 7.89 -4.39
C ALA A 25 0.37 7.48 -3.22
N LEU A 26 0.90 7.45 -2.00
CA LEU A 26 0.14 7.09 -0.80
C LEU A 26 -0.99 8.09 -0.50
N ALA A 27 -0.77 9.38 -0.78
CA ALA A 27 -1.80 10.41 -0.62
C ALA A 27 -3.00 10.16 -1.58
N PHE A 28 -2.73 9.79 -2.84
CA PHE A 28 -3.79 9.43 -3.79
C PHE A 28 -4.55 8.18 -3.35
N VAL A 29 -3.84 7.14 -2.87
CA VAL A 29 -4.49 5.90 -2.40
C VAL A 29 -5.41 6.19 -1.21
N ASN A 30 -4.91 6.91 -0.20
CA ASN A 30 -5.69 7.20 1.00
C ASN A 30 -6.90 8.08 0.72
N THR A 31 -6.74 9.09 -0.14
CA THR A 31 -7.85 9.96 -0.54
C THR A 31 -8.85 9.20 -1.41
N GLY A 32 -8.38 8.44 -2.39
CA GLY A 32 -9.21 7.64 -3.29
C GLY A 32 -10.06 6.61 -2.56
N ILE A 33 -9.49 5.89 -1.58
CA ILE A 33 -10.25 4.94 -0.75
C ILE A 33 -11.35 5.65 0.05
N ARG A 34 -11.03 6.81 0.67
CA ARG A 34 -12.01 7.58 1.45
C ARG A 34 -13.16 8.07 0.58
N THR A 35 -12.87 8.62 -0.60
CA THR A 35 -13.91 9.08 -1.54
C THR A 35 -14.71 7.92 -2.12
N PHE A 36 -14.08 6.78 -2.42
CA PHE A 36 -14.78 5.57 -2.88
C PHE A 36 -15.78 5.07 -1.84
N ILE A 37 -15.38 4.98 -0.57
CA ILE A 37 -16.28 4.59 0.52
C ILE A 37 -17.45 5.57 0.65
N GLN A 38 -17.19 6.88 0.49
CA GLN A 38 -18.23 7.90 0.56
C GLN A 38 -19.24 7.80 -0.59
N PHE A 39 -18.80 7.46 -1.80
CA PHE A 39 -19.67 7.38 -2.97
C PHE A 39 -20.40 6.03 -3.09
N ALA A 40 -19.75 4.93 -2.70
CA ALA A 40 -20.28 3.58 -2.91
C ALA A 40 -21.28 3.12 -1.84
N PHE A 41 -21.28 3.74 -0.65
CA PHE A 41 -22.07 3.27 0.50
C PHE A 41 -23.01 4.35 1.06
N PRO A 42 -24.18 3.95 1.60
CA PRO A 42 -25.16 4.88 2.16
C PRO A 42 -24.62 5.59 3.43
N ILE A 43 -24.91 6.89 3.55
CA ILE A 43 -24.42 7.78 4.63
C ILE A 43 -24.53 7.18 6.03
N ASN A 44 -25.64 6.48 6.31
CA ASN A 44 -25.94 5.93 7.63
C ASN A 44 -24.99 4.80 8.08
N LYS A 45 -24.20 4.23 7.16
CA LYS A 45 -23.25 3.14 7.44
C LYS A 45 -21.79 3.52 7.23
N ILE A 46 -21.50 4.70 6.66
CA ILE A 46 -20.14 5.16 6.37
C ILE A 46 -19.28 5.21 7.65
N GLY A 47 -19.83 5.72 8.75
CA GLY A 47 -19.12 5.81 10.03
C GLY A 47 -18.68 4.44 10.55
N GLN A 48 -19.59 3.46 10.57
CA GLN A 48 -19.31 2.09 11.03
C GLN A 48 -18.31 1.36 10.11
N LEU A 49 -18.43 1.56 8.79
CA LEU A 49 -17.51 0.94 7.83
C LEU A 49 -16.11 1.55 7.92
N THR A 50 -16.02 2.87 8.03
CA THR A 50 -14.74 3.59 8.12
C THR A 50 -13.99 3.22 9.39
N THR A 51 -14.68 3.10 10.53
CA THR A 51 -14.05 2.67 11.79
C THR A 51 -13.64 1.21 11.76
N ALA A 52 -14.48 0.31 11.23
CA ALA A 52 -14.12 -1.10 11.10
C ALA A 52 -12.89 -1.31 10.21
N LEU A 53 -12.92 -0.75 8.99
CA LEU A 53 -11.80 -0.84 8.05
C LEU A 53 -10.55 -0.13 8.58
N GLY A 54 -10.70 1.04 9.19
CA GLY A 54 -9.59 1.79 9.79
C GLY A 54 -8.93 1.05 10.95
N THR A 55 -9.72 0.36 11.78
CA THR A 55 -9.19 -0.44 12.89
C THR A 55 -8.40 -1.64 12.36
N ILE A 56 -8.97 -2.36 11.39
CA ILE A 56 -8.31 -3.52 10.77
C ILE A 56 -7.03 -3.10 10.05
N SER A 57 -7.06 -2.01 9.28
CA SER A 57 -5.88 -1.52 8.56
C SER A 57 -4.78 -1.09 9.52
N SER A 58 -5.13 -0.42 10.61
CA SER A 58 -4.17 0.03 11.62
C SER A 58 -3.56 -1.13 12.39
N ALA A 59 -4.37 -2.12 12.77
CA ALA A 59 -3.89 -3.34 13.42
C ALA A 59 -2.91 -4.12 12.50
N LEU A 60 -3.27 -4.27 11.23
CA LEU A 60 -2.43 -4.93 10.24
C LEU A 60 -1.12 -4.15 9.98
N GLN A 61 -1.21 -2.82 9.91
CA GLN A 61 -0.03 -1.96 9.74
C GLN A 61 0.91 -2.05 10.93
N LEU A 62 0.40 -2.03 12.16
CA LEU A 62 1.21 -2.22 13.37
C LEU A 62 1.91 -3.57 13.36
N PHE A 63 1.20 -4.63 13.00
CA PHE A 63 1.76 -5.97 12.89
C PHE A 63 2.89 -6.05 11.85
N LEU A 64 2.70 -5.46 10.67
CA LEU A 64 3.70 -5.40 9.61
C LEU A 64 4.93 -4.57 10.04
N VAL A 65 4.72 -3.44 10.71
CA VAL A 65 5.82 -2.61 11.23
C VAL A 65 6.61 -3.39 12.29
N ALA A 66 5.95 -4.12 13.18
CA ALA A 66 6.62 -4.95 14.17
C ALA A 66 7.52 -6.02 13.50
N ILE A 67 6.99 -6.75 12.51
CA ILE A 67 7.77 -7.76 11.77
C ILE A 67 8.98 -7.14 11.07
N THR A 68 8.77 -6.07 10.31
CA THR A 68 9.84 -5.40 9.55
C THR A 68 10.90 -4.79 10.47
N SER A 69 10.49 -4.22 11.60
CA SER A 69 11.40 -3.70 12.63
C SER A 69 12.22 -4.81 13.26
N SER A 70 11.62 -5.96 13.59
CA SER A 70 12.34 -7.11 14.14
C SER A 70 13.35 -7.67 13.14
N LEU A 71 12.98 -7.77 11.86
CA LEU A 71 13.88 -8.21 10.78
C LEU A 71 15.07 -7.25 10.59
N SER A 72 14.86 -5.94 10.78
CA SER A 72 15.91 -4.94 10.67
C SER A 72 16.97 -5.02 11.79
N LEU A 73 16.72 -5.78 12.86
CA LEU A 73 17.73 -6.01 13.90
C LEU A 73 18.78 -7.04 13.45
N ILE A 74 18.40 -7.92 12.52
CA ILE A 74 19.23 -9.02 12.02
C ILE A 74 19.82 -8.69 10.65
N TYR A 75 19.04 -8.00 9.79
CA TYR A 75 19.44 -7.62 8.44
C TYR A 75 19.48 -6.10 8.28
N PRO A 76 20.35 -5.57 7.40
CA PRO A 76 20.33 -4.14 7.10
C PRO A 76 18.98 -3.74 6.50
N MET A 77 18.43 -2.62 6.96
CA MET A 77 17.09 -2.13 6.59
C MET A 77 16.86 -2.07 5.06
N ARG A 78 17.92 -1.79 4.29
CA ARG A 78 17.89 -1.81 2.81
C ARG A 78 17.43 -3.17 2.25
N VAL A 79 17.99 -4.27 2.76
CA VAL A 79 17.65 -5.63 2.29
C VAL A 79 16.22 -5.97 2.69
N VAL A 80 15.80 -5.63 3.91
CA VAL A 80 14.42 -5.83 4.37
C VAL A 80 13.43 -5.10 3.46
N LEU A 81 13.71 -3.85 3.08
CA LEU A 81 12.86 -3.06 2.19
C LEU A 81 12.76 -3.65 0.78
N ILE A 82 13.85 -4.18 0.21
CA ILE A 82 13.83 -4.84 -1.11
C ILE A 82 12.89 -6.06 -1.07
N VAL A 83 13.00 -6.89 -0.04
CA VAL A 83 12.15 -8.08 0.12
C VAL A 83 10.68 -7.69 0.23
N VAL A 84 10.36 -6.72 1.08
CA VAL A 84 8.98 -6.22 1.25
C VAL A 84 8.42 -5.69 -0.07
N GLU A 85 9.23 -4.99 -0.88
CA GLU A 85 8.75 -4.47 -2.15
C GLU A 85 8.55 -5.54 -3.20
N ILE A 86 9.38 -6.59 -3.25
CA ILE A 86 9.15 -7.74 -4.12
C ILE A 86 7.80 -8.40 -3.79
N ILE A 87 7.48 -8.55 -2.50
CA ILE A 87 6.19 -9.09 -2.05
C ILE A 87 5.04 -8.18 -2.50
N MET A 88 5.16 -6.86 -2.33
CA MET A 88 4.15 -5.89 -2.78
C MET A 88 3.98 -5.90 -4.30
N LEU A 89 5.05 -6.05 -5.07
CA LEU A 89 5.01 -6.13 -6.53
C LEU A 89 4.26 -7.38 -6.98
N ILE A 90 4.57 -8.54 -6.39
CA ILE A 90 3.84 -9.80 -6.65
C ILE A 90 2.36 -9.63 -6.36
N MET A 91 2.01 -9.01 -5.23
CA MET A 91 0.61 -8.76 -4.85
C MET A 91 -0.10 -7.85 -5.85
N VAL A 92 0.55 -6.78 -6.32
CA VAL A 92 -0.02 -5.86 -7.33
C VAL A 92 -0.22 -6.57 -8.67
N VAL A 93 0.74 -7.38 -9.12
CA VAL A 93 0.62 -8.17 -10.36
C VAL A 93 -0.54 -9.16 -10.24
N PHE A 94 -0.63 -9.85 -9.11
CA PHE A 94 -1.73 -10.76 -8.81
C PHE A 94 -3.08 -10.01 -8.89
N ILE A 95 -3.24 -8.91 -8.15
CA ILE A 95 -4.47 -8.10 -8.18
C ILE A 95 -4.78 -7.60 -9.59
N SER A 96 -3.79 -7.19 -10.37
CA SER A 96 -3.99 -6.70 -11.75
C SER A 96 -4.53 -7.79 -12.67
N ILE A 97 -3.97 -9.01 -12.60
CA ILE A 97 -4.41 -10.15 -13.41
C ILE A 97 -5.83 -10.57 -13.03
N TYR A 98 -6.11 -10.73 -11.74
CA TYR A 98 -7.44 -11.15 -11.27
C TYR A 98 -8.48 -10.05 -11.46
N GLY A 99 -8.12 -8.78 -11.23
CA GLY A 99 -8.98 -7.63 -11.45
C GLY A 99 -9.39 -7.48 -12.92
N LYS A 100 -8.46 -7.71 -13.86
CA LYS A 100 -8.78 -7.74 -15.29
C LYS A 100 -9.75 -8.88 -15.63
N LYS A 101 -9.59 -10.06 -15.00
CA LYS A 101 -10.48 -11.20 -15.19
C LYS A 101 -11.90 -10.94 -14.66
N ILE A 102 -12.02 -10.22 -13.54
CA ILE A 102 -13.32 -9.84 -12.92
C ILE A 102 -14.02 -8.74 -13.75
N SER A 103 -13.29 -7.77 -14.29
CA SER A 103 -13.88 -6.72 -15.13
C SER A 103 -14.37 -7.22 -16.50
N VAL A 104 -13.90 -8.40 -16.96
CA VAL A 104 -14.32 -9.00 -18.24
C VAL A 104 -15.58 -9.86 -18.07
N SER A 105 -15.88 -10.36 -16.87
CA SER A 105 -17.06 -11.22 -16.62
C SER A 105 -18.35 -10.47 -16.29
N HIS A 106 -18.26 -9.16 -16.00
CA HIS A 106 -19.42 -8.28 -15.91
C HIS A 106 -19.22 -7.13 -16.92
N PRO A 107 -19.79 -7.24 -18.14
CA PRO A 107 -19.88 -6.07 -19.02
C PRO A 107 -20.60 -4.98 -18.24
N ARG A 108 -19.92 -3.85 -18.05
CA ARG A 108 -20.54 -2.65 -17.49
C ARG A 108 -21.72 -2.30 -18.41
N ILE A 109 -22.91 -2.36 -17.83
CA ILE A 109 -24.17 -1.86 -18.37
C ILE A 109 -24.00 -0.39 -18.75
#